data_AF-A0A565BFB4-F1
#
_entry.id   AF-A0A565BFB4-F1
#
_cell.length_a   1.000
_cell.length_b   1.000
_cell.length_c   1.000
_cell.angle_alpha   90.00
_cell.angle_beta   90.00
_cell.angle_gamma   90.00
#
_symmetry.space_group_name_H-M   'P 1'
#
loop_
_entity.id
_entity.type
_entity.pdbx_description
1 polymer ?
#
loop_
_entity_poly.entity_id
_entity_poly.type
_entity_poly.pdbx_seq_one_letter_code
_entity_poly.pdbx_strand_id
1 'polypeptide(L)'
;MPNSSLLVPTSSFQVSNGRNQNEEKKVGYFDFEVDPGFTVRLRQDTDLAMDPKKLKRSRWKKRQYIEYLEKKTKELEMEVSVRRARLEMLNEMTECLTIEHRELEELAFATNQRCISAQAENEALIVKLREAGDEIGLFDLDTLMHLLL
;
A
#
# COMPACT_ATOMS: atom_id res chain seq x y z
N MET A 1 15.52 22.51 7.49
CA MET A 1 15.34 22.42 8.95
C MET A 1 15.33 23.84 9.50
N PRO A 2 14.40 24.29 10.35
CA PRO A 2 13.59 23.50 11.26
C PRO A 2 12.07 23.81 11.26
N ASN A 3 11.39 22.94 11.98
CA ASN A 3 10.02 22.98 12.48
C ASN A 3 9.65 24.29 13.18
N SER A 4 8.37 24.66 13.15
CA SER A 4 7.68 25.07 14.37
C SER A 4 6.15 25.01 14.21
N SER A 5 5.62 23.92 14.76
CA SER A 5 4.44 23.89 15.64
C SER A 5 3.58 25.15 15.72
N LEU A 6 2.32 24.96 15.33
CA LEU A 6 1.13 25.68 15.80
C LEU A 6 1.21 25.96 17.31
N LEU A 7 1.20 27.24 17.66
CA LEU A 7 0.77 27.73 18.96
C LEU A 7 -0.09 28.97 18.73
N VAL A 8 -1.41 28.76 18.68
CA VAL A 8 -2.38 29.79 19.03
C VAL A 8 -2.72 29.57 20.50
N PRO A 9 -2.54 30.60 21.34
CA PRO A 9 -3.69 31.05 22.11
C PRO A 9 -3.69 32.57 22.26
N THR A 10 -4.45 33.30 21.46
CA THR A 10 -4.81 34.69 21.79
C THR A 10 -6.01 34.66 22.75
N SER A 11 -5.72 34.33 24.01
CA SER A 11 -6.60 34.61 25.13
C SER A 11 -6.23 35.96 25.70
N SER A 12 -6.98 37.00 25.33
CA SER A 12 -7.35 38.06 26.26
C SER A 12 -8.52 38.87 25.71
N PHE A 13 -9.72 38.46 26.09
CA PHE A 13 -10.81 39.41 26.25
C PHE A 13 -10.42 40.37 27.37
N GLN A 14 -9.95 41.57 27.02
CA GLN A 14 -9.96 42.71 27.94
C GLN A 14 -10.63 43.89 27.25
N VAL A 15 -11.92 44.00 27.53
CA VAL A 15 -12.73 45.19 27.35
C VAL A 15 -12.29 46.19 28.43
N SER A 16 -11.66 47.29 28.01
CA SER A 16 -11.48 48.48 28.85
C SER A 16 -12.43 49.56 28.37
N ASN A 17 -13.29 49.99 29.28
CA ASN A 17 -14.35 50.97 29.08
C ASN A 17 -13.79 52.36 28.76
N GLY A 18 -14.22 52.93 27.63
CA GLY A 18 -13.86 54.28 27.21
C GLY A 18 -14.87 54.89 26.24
N ARG A 19 -15.96 55.43 26.81
CA ARG A 19 -16.61 56.70 26.44
C ARG A 19 -17.34 56.87 25.07
N ASN A 20 -18.63 57.18 25.23
CA ASN A 20 -19.54 58.00 24.41
C ASN A 20 -20.13 57.49 23.08
N GLN A 21 -21.37 57.00 23.23
CA GLN A 21 -22.64 57.39 22.57
C GLN A 21 -22.69 57.75 21.08
N ASN A 22 -23.72 57.15 20.46
CA ASN A 22 -24.35 57.42 19.16
C ASN A 22 -23.56 57.00 17.93
N GLU A 23 -23.80 55.76 17.50
CA GLU A 23 -24.28 55.49 16.13
C GLU A 23 -24.79 54.05 16.05
N GLU A 24 -25.92 53.88 15.36
CA GLU A 24 -26.65 52.63 15.21
C GLU A 24 -25.74 51.51 14.68
N LYS A 25 -25.54 50.46 15.47
CA LYS A 25 -24.82 49.25 15.01
C LYS A 25 -25.64 48.52 13.96
N LYS A 26 -25.47 48.86 12.68
CA LYS A 26 -25.73 47.93 11.58
C LYS A 26 -24.70 46.80 11.68
N VAL A 27 -25.13 45.67 12.22
CA VAL A 27 -24.38 44.41 12.21
C VAL A 27 -24.24 44.00 10.75
N GLY A 28 -23.09 44.29 10.13
CA GLY A 28 -22.73 43.82 8.81
C GLY A 28 -22.51 42.32 8.85
N TYR A 29 -23.40 41.56 8.21
CA TYR A 29 -23.18 40.14 7.94
C TYR A 29 -22.16 40.01 6.81
N PHE A 30 -21.01 39.40 7.10
CA PHE A 30 -20.00 39.05 6.11
C PHE A 30 -20.22 37.59 5.67
N ASP A 31 -20.63 37.38 4.42
CA ASP A 31 -20.76 36.05 3.83
C ASP A 31 -19.51 35.74 2.97
N PHE A 32 -18.83 34.62 3.27
CA PHE A 32 -17.67 34.14 2.51
C PHE A 32 -18.11 33.24 1.35
N GLU A 33 -17.64 33.57 0.14
CA GLU A 33 -17.79 32.74 -1.05
C GLU A 33 -16.47 31.99 -1.29
N VAL A 34 -16.56 30.66 -1.44
CA VAL A 34 -15.41 29.77 -1.64
C VAL A 34 -15.55 29.13 -3.01
N ASP A 35 -14.70 29.56 -3.94
CA ASP A 35 -14.45 28.88 -5.22
C ASP A 35 -13.25 27.92 -5.08
N PRO A 36 -13.20 26.84 -5.87
CA PRO A 36 -12.20 25.78 -5.74
C PRO A 36 -10.85 26.26 -6.29
N GLY A 37 -10.00 26.78 -5.39
CA GLY A 37 -8.66 27.33 -5.72
C GLY A 37 -8.15 28.43 -4.77
N PHE A 38 -8.96 28.81 -3.76
CA PHE A 38 -8.63 29.54 -2.53
C PHE A 38 -7.62 30.72 -2.61
N THR A 39 -8.09 31.86 -3.12
CA THR A 39 -7.79 33.15 -2.48
C THR A 39 -9.07 33.68 -1.84
N VAL A 40 -9.10 33.84 -0.51
CA VAL A 40 -10.25 34.43 0.20
C VAL A 40 -10.26 35.92 -0.08
N ARG A 41 -11.12 36.37 -1.00
CA ARG A 41 -11.39 37.79 -1.22
C ARG A 41 -12.65 38.18 -0.45
N LEU A 42 -12.51 39.14 0.46
CA LEU A 42 -13.63 39.81 1.12
C LEU A 42 -14.44 40.54 0.05
N ARG A 43 -15.57 39.97 -0.42
CA ARG A 43 -16.49 40.70 -1.30
C ARG A 43 -17.27 41.70 -0.45
N GLN A 44 -16.93 42.99 -0.56
CA GLN A 44 -17.71 44.09 0.01
C GLN A 44 -19.02 44.34 -0.75
N ASP A 45 -19.20 43.74 -1.93
CA ASP A 45 -20.30 44.04 -2.85
C ASP A 45 -21.39 42.97 -2.84
N THR A 46 -22.02 42.74 -1.69
CA THR A 46 -23.36 42.14 -1.72
C THR A 46 -24.34 43.27 -1.98
N ASP A 47 -24.67 43.48 -3.26
CA ASP A 47 -25.65 44.49 -3.66
C ASP A 47 -26.95 44.25 -2.88
N LEU A 48 -27.31 45.17 -1.98
CA LEU A 48 -28.58 45.13 -1.22
C LEU A 48 -29.79 45.23 -2.16
N ALA A 49 -29.60 45.57 -3.44
CA ALA A 49 -30.62 45.52 -4.49
C ALA A 49 -30.73 44.15 -5.19
N MET A 50 -29.97 43.12 -4.78
CA MET A 50 -30.16 41.76 -5.29
C MET A 50 -31.58 41.27 -4.98
N ASP A 51 -32.33 40.95 -6.04
CA ASP A 51 -33.69 40.42 -5.93
C ASP A 51 -33.73 39.27 -4.89
N PRO A 52 -34.51 39.41 -3.81
CA PRO A 52 -34.62 38.39 -2.75
C PRO A 52 -34.96 37.00 -3.30
N LYS A 53 -35.65 36.92 -4.44
CA LYS A 53 -35.95 35.66 -5.13
C LYS A 53 -34.70 35.00 -5.72
N LYS A 54 -33.76 35.78 -6.27
CA LYS A 54 -32.46 35.27 -6.79
C LYS A 54 -31.57 34.77 -5.65
N LEU A 55 -31.52 35.49 -4.53
CA LEU A 55 -30.77 35.07 -3.34
C LEU A 55 -31.31 33.75 -2.75
N LYS A 56 -32.64 33.62 -2.64
CA LYS A 56 -33.29 32.37 -2.17
C LYS A 56 -32.98 31.17 -3.08
N ARG A 57 -33.03 31.36 -4.41
CA ARG A 57 -32.69 30.32 -5.40
C ARG A 57 -31.22 29.89 -5.30
N SER A 58 -30.30 30.84 -5.11
CA SER A 58 -28.88 30.54 -4.92
C SER A 58 -28.63 29.72 -3.65
N ARG A 59 -29.22 30.15 -2.51
CA ARG A 59 -29.12 29.43 -1.23
C ARG A 59 -29.67 28.01 -1.33
N TRP A 60 -30.74 27.78 -2.07
CA TRP A 60 -31.32 26.44 -2.25
C TRP A 60 -30.41 25.52 -3.08
N LYS A 61 -29.88 26.00 -4.20
CA LYS A 61 -28.90 25.24 -5.00
C LYS A 61 -27.64 24.89 -4.21
N LYS A 62 -27.15 25.83 -3.38
CA LYS A 62 -25.98 25.59 -2.50
C LYS A 62 -26.26 24.48 -1.49
N ARG A 63 -27.46 24.41 -0.89
CA ARG A 63 -27.84 23.31 0.00
C ARG A 63 -27.86 21.96 -0.70
N GLN A 64 -28.49 21.89 -1.88
CA GLN A 64 -28.50 20.65 -2.67
C GLN A 64 -27.10 20.17 -3.04
N TYR A 65 -26.20 21.10 -3.36
CA TYR A 65 -24.82 20.78 -3.66
C TYR A 65 -24.07 20.25 -2.44
N ILE A 66 -24.30 20.83 -1.25
CA ILE A 66 -23.72 20.32 0.02
C ILE A 66 -24.22 18.91 0.31
N GLU A 67 -25.52 18.64 0.21
CA GLU A 67 -26.10 17.30 0.40
C GLU A 67 -25.51 16.28 -0.58
N TYR A 68 -25.32 16.69 -1.84
CA TYR A 68 -24.65 15.87 -2.85
C TYR A 68 -23.20 15.56 -2.45
N LEU A 69 -22.43 16.56 -2.01
CA LEU A 69 -21.04 16.37 -1.58
C LEU A 69 -20.93 15.46 -0.35
N GLU A 70 -21.82 15.61 0.63
CA GLU A 70 -21.87 14.73 1.80
C GLU A 70 -22.13 13.28 1.41
N LYS A 71 -23.12 13.05 0.52
CA LYS A 71 -23.38 11.72 -0.03
C LYS A 71 -22.15 11.17 -0.76
N LYS A 72 -21.54 11.99 -1.61
CA LYS A 72 -20.39 11.56 -2.42
C LYS A 72 -19.17 11.22 -1.57
N THR A 73 -18.98 11.95 -0.47
CA THR A 73 -17.90 11.71 0.48
C THR A 73 -18.06 10.35 1.15
N LYS A 74 -19.27 10.01 1.62
CA LYS A 74 -19.56 8.69 2.22
C LYS A 74 -19.37 7.53 1.22
N GLU A 75 -19.80 7.71 -0.03
CA GLU A 75 -19.59 6.71 -1.09
C GLU A 75 -18.09 6.45 -1.32
N LEU A 76 -17.28 7.51 -1.42
CA LEU A 76 -15.84 7.40 -1.62
C LEU A 76 -15.14 6.78 -0.42
N GLU A 77 -15.54 7.13 0.80
CA GLU A 77 -14.99 6.54 2.03
C GLU A 77 -15.26 5.03 2.10
N MET A 78 -16.46 4.59 1.71
CA MET A 78 -16.79 3.18 1.59
C MET A 78 -15.96 2.49 0.51
N GLU A 79 -15.81 3.11 -0.67
CA GLU A 79 -15.01 2.55 -1.76
C GLU A 79 -13.53 2.40 -1.36
N VAL A 80 -12.96 3.40 -0.70
CA VAL A 80 -11.60 3.36 -0.16
C VAL A 80 -11.45 2.22 0.85
N SER A 81 -12.43 2.03 1.73
CA SER A 81 -12.42 0.94 2.71
C SER A 81 -12.42 -0.44 2.05
N VAL A 82 -13.27 -0.64 1.04
CA VAL A 82 -13.31 -1.89 0.25
C VAL A 82 -11.99 -2.12 -0.48
N ARG A 83 -11.40 -1.08 -1.09
CA ARG A 83 -10.12 -1.19 -1.78
C ARG A 83 -8.97 -1.53 -0.83
N ARG A 84 -8.94 -0.97 0.37
CA ARG A 84 -7.95 -1.31 1.41
C ARG A 84 -8.04 -2.78 1.81
N ALA A 85 -9.24 -3.27 2.11
CA ALA A 85 -9.44 -4.68 2.47
C ALA A 85 -8.98 -5.63 1.34
N ARG A 86 -9.28 -5.29 0.07
CA ARG A 86 -8.78 -6.07 -1.07
C ARG A 86 -7.26 -6.06 -1.20
N LEU A 87 -6.64 -4.91 -0.92
CA LEU A 87 -5.18 -4.78 -0.97
C LEU A 87 -4.51 -5.63 0.12
N GLU A 88 -5.07 -5.63 1.34
CA GLU A 88 -4.58 -6.47 2.44
C GLU A 88 -4.65 -7.96 2.07
N MET A 89 -5.78 -8.43 1.57
CA MET A 89 -5.92 -9.83 1.11
C MET A 89 -4.91 -10.18 0.00
N LEU A 90 -4.68 -9.28 -0.95
CA LEU A 90 -3.70 -9.50 -2.02
C LEU A 90 -2.27 -9.54 -1.48
N ASN A 91 -1.97 -8.71 -0.48
CA ASN A 91 -0.66 -8.70 0.15
C ASN A 91 -0.39 -10.00 0.89
N GLU A 92 -1.34 -10.47 1.71
CA GLU A 92 -1.26 -11.76 2.39
C GLU A 92 -1.08 -12.92 1.40
N MET A 93 -1.85 -12.95 0.32
CA MET A 93 -1.72 -13.97 -0.73
C MET A 93 -0.33 -13.94 -1.39
N THR A 94 0.21 -12.75 -1.62
CA THR A 94 1.55 -12.58 -2.20
C THR A 94 2.64 -13.08 -1.26
N GLU A 95 2.52 -12.78 0.04
CA GLU A 95 3.43 -13.28 1.07
C GLU A 95 3.41 -14.82 1.14
N CYS A 96 2.22 -15.43 1.17
CA CYS A 96 2.08 -16.89 1.14
C CYS A 96 2.76 -17.51 -0.10
N LEU A 97 2.47 -16.98 -1.29
CA LEU A 97 3.08 -17.48 -2.53
C LEU A 97 4.60 -17.32 -2.55
N THR A 98 5.12 -16.25 -1.95
CA THR A 98 6.57 -16.02 -1.86
C THR A 98 7.24 -17.07 -0.97
N ILE A 99 6.59 -17.44 0.14
CA ILE A 99 7.06 -18.51 1.03
C ILE A 99 7.03 -19.86 0.30
N GLU A 100 5.90 -20.22 -0.31
CA GLU A 100 5.75 -21.48 -1.04
C GLU A 100 6.78 -21.62 -2.18
N HIS A 101 7.02 -20.54 -2.93
CA HIS A 101 8.03 -20.52 -3.98
C HIS A 101 9.42 -20.83 -3.43
N ARG A 102 9.79 -20.19 -2.32
CA ARG A 102 11.09 -20.41 -1.68
C ARG A 102 11.23 -21.85 -1.18
N GLU A 103 10.20 -22.41 -0.54
CA GLU A 103 10.22 -23.80 -0.06
C GLU A 103 10.39 -24.79 -1.22
N LEU A 104 9.72 -24.54 -2.35
CA LEU A 104 9.86 -25.34 -3.57
C LEU A 104 11.26 -25.25 -4.16
N GLU A 105 11.88 -24.07 -4.19
CA GLU A 105 13.27 -23.90 -4.63
C GLU A 105 14.25 -24.67 -3.74
N GLU A 106 14.09 -24.57 -2.42
CA GLU A 106 14.92 -25.29 -1.44
C GLU A 106 14.76 -26.82 -1.61
N LEU A 107 13.53 -27.30 -1.82
CA LEU A 107 13.25 -28.71 -2.07
C LEU A 107 13.85 -29.21 -3.39
N ALA A 108 13.70 -28.44 -4.47
CA ALA A 108 14.26 -28.75 -5.78
C ALA A 108 15.80 -28.83 -5.70
N PHE A 109 16.42 -27.88 -5.01
CA PHE A 109 17.86 -27.88 -4.78
C PHE A 109 18.31 -29.12 -4.00
N ALA A 110 17.65 -29.44 -2.87
CA ALA A 110 17.98 -30.60 -2.06
C ALA A 110 17.82 -31.92 -2.85
N THR A 111 16.79 -32.01 -3.67
CA THR A 111 16.54 -33.17 -4.53
C THR A 111 17.63 -33.32 -5.58
N ASN A 112 18.01 -32.22 -6.25
CA ASN A 112 19.10 -32.23 -7.22
C ASN A 112 20.43 -32.67 -6.58
N GLN A 113 20.75 -32.18 -5.39
CA GLN A 113 21.96 -32.61 -4.68
C GLN A 113 21.94 -34.10 -4.37
N ARG A 114 20.82 -34.65 -3.90
CA ARG A 114 20.69 -36.10 -3.67
C ARG A 114 20.89 -36.89 -4.96
N CYS A 115 20.31 -36.45 -6.07
CA CYS A 115 20.47 -37.11 -7.37
C CYS A 115 21.95 -37.12 -7.81
N ILE A 116 22.66 -35.99 -7.66
CA ILE A 116 24.08 -35.89 -7.99
C ILE A 116 24.90 -36.84 -7.12
N SER A 117 24.65 -36.88 -5.80
CA SER A 117 25.36 -37.79 -4.90
C SER A 117 25.11 -39.26 -5.25
N ALA A 118 23.85 -39.64 -5.49
CA ALA A 118 23.49 -41.01 -5.87
C ALA A 118 24.11 -41.40 -7.23
N GLN A 119 24.20 -40.46 -8.17
CA GLN A 119 24.87 -40.70 -9.44
C GLN A 119 26.37 -40.96 -9.23
N ALA A 120 27.05 -40.16 -8.41
CA ALA A 120 28.47 -40.37 -8.10
C ALA A 120 28.73 -41.72 -7.41
N GLU A 121 27.85 -42.13 -6.49
CA GLU A 121 27.91 -43.45 -5.85
C GLU A 121 27.74 -44.59 -6.86
N ASN A 122 26.76 -44.47 -7.76
CA ASN A 122 26.54 -45.45 -8.82
C ASN A 122 27.73 -45.54 -9.78
N GLU A 123 28.31 -44.41 -10.18
CA GLU A 123 29.52 -44.38 -11.02
C GLU A 123 30.69 -45.07 -10.31
N ALA A 124 30.90 -44.83 -9.02
CA ALA A 124 31.94 -45.50 -8.23
C ALA A 124 31.70 -47.02 -8.12
N LEU A 125 30.44 -47.46 -7.97
CA LEU A 125 30.10 -48.88 -7.96
C LEU A 125 30.34 -49.55 -9.31
N ILE A 126 30.03 -48.87 -10.42
CA ILE A 126 30.32 -49.36 -11.78
C ILE A 126 31.82 -49.56 -11.98
N VAL A 127 32.66 -48.64 -11.50
CA VAL A 127 34.12 -48.78 -11.56
C VAL A 127 34.58 -50.00 -10.79
N LYS A 128 34.12 -50.20 -9.55
CA LYS A 128 34.45 -51.38 -8.73
C LYS A 128 34.03 -52.70 -9.38
N LEU A 129 32.85 -52.74 -9.99
CA LEU A 129 32.39 -53.94 -10.70
C LEU A 129 33.26 -54.26 -11.90
N ARG A 130 33.75 -53.23 -12.62
CA ARG A 130 34.70 -53.42 -13.72
C ARG A 130 36.01 -54.00 -13.21
N GLU A 131 36.59 -53.41 -12.16
CA GLU A 131 37.83 -53.89 -11.55
C GLU A 131 37.71 -55.34 -11.07
N ALA A 132 36.63 -55.69 -10.37
CA ALA A 132 36.38 -57.06 -9.92
C ALA A 132 36.19 -58.04 -11.10
N GLY A 133 35.54 -57.59 -12.18
CA GLY A 133 35.43 -58.38 -13.41
C GLY A 133 36.78 -58.65 -14.07
N ASP A 134 37.66 -57.65 -14.10
CA ASP A 134 39.02 -57.79 -14.64
C ASP A 134 39.84 -58.77 -13.78
N GLU A 135 39.74 -58.70 -12.44
CA GLU A 135 40.39 -59.64 -11.51
C GLU A 135 39.94 -61.10 -11.71
N ILE A 136 38.63 -61.32 -11.88
CA ILE A 136 38.07 -62.66 -12.16
C ILE A 136 38.60 -63.20 -13.50
N GLY A 137 38.63 -62.36 -14.54
CA GLY A 137 39.15 -62.75 -15.85
C GLY A 137 40.64 -63.13 -15.83
N LEU A 138 41.43 -62.44 -15.00
CA LEU A 138 42.84 -62.78 -14.76
C LEU A 138 43.01 -64.11 -14.01
N PHE A 139 42.19 -64.36 -12.99
CA PHE A 139 42.20 -65.61 -12.23
C PHE A 139 41.85 -66.83 -13.09
N ASP A 140 40.86 -66.71 -13.98
CA ASP A 140 40.48 -67.79 -14.90
C ASP A 140 41.60 -68.11 -15.90
N LEU A 141 42.32 -67.10 -16.38
CA LEU A 141 43.44 -67.29 -17.33
C LEU A 141 44.64 -68.00 -16.66
N ASP A 142 44.99 -67.58 -15.44
CA ASP A 142 46.11 -68.15 -14.67
C ASP A 142 45.82 -69.61 -14.27
N THR A 143 44.58 -69.89 -13.84
CA THR A 143 44.12 -71.25 -13.51
C THR A 143 44.14 -72.18 -14.73
N LEU A 144 43.74 -71.69 -15.91
CA LEU A 144 43.80 -72.45 -17.16
C LEU A 144 45.25 -72.75 -17.57
N MET A 145 46.16 -71.79 -17.40
CA MET A 145 47.58 -71.96 -17.70
C MET A 145 48.25 -72.98 -16.77
N HIS A 146 47.86 -73.05 -15.50
CA HIS A 146 48.36 -74.06 -14.56
C HIS A 146 47.80 -75.46 -14.77
N LEU A 147 46.65 -75.62 -15.43
CA LEU A 147 46.06 -76.93 -15.76
C LEU A 147 46.60 -77.54 -17.08
N LEU A 148 47.30 -76.74 -17.90
CA LEU A 148 47.84 -77.15 -19.21
C LEU A 148 49.35 -77.48 -19.19
N LEU A 149 50.01 -77.39 -18.04
CA LEU A 149 51.41 -77.76 -17.79
C LEU A 149 51.50 -79.04 -16.95
#